data_AF-V5I7L7-F1
#
_entry.id   AF-V5I7L7-F1
#
_cell.length_a   1.000
_cell.length_b   1.000
_cell.length_c   1.000
_cell.angle_alpha   90.00
_cell.angle_beta   90.00
_cell.angle_gamma   90.00
#
_symmetry.space_group_name_H-M   'P 1'
#
loop_
_entity.id
_entity.type
_entity.pdbx_description
1 polymer ?
#
loop_
_entity_poly.entity_id
_entity_poly.type
_entity_poly.pdbx_seq_one_letter_code
_entity_poly.pdbx_strand_id
1 'polypeptide(L)'
;RATMDTDLYDEFGNYIGPELDSDDDEEEEQEHHDEDEHQDYDDEQMEDEPQPMAIVLHEDKQYYPSALQVYGPDVETIVQEEDAQPLDVPLIEPVKKKKFQLKEQELPETVYSMEFLAD
;
A
#
# COMPACT_ATOMS: atom_id res chain seq x y z
N ARG A 1 2.56 40.59 7.09
CA ARG A 1 2.94 39.25 7.60
C ARG A 1 2.10 39.06 8.85
N ALA A 2 0.95 38.41 8.74
CA ALA A 2 0.04 38.20 9.86
C ALA A 2 0.63 37.12 10.79
N THR A 3 0.69 37.42 12.08
CA THR A 3 0.94 36.44 13.14
C THR A 3 -0.35 35.64 13.30
N MET A 4 -0.31 34.32 13.10
CA MET A 4 -1.43 33.48 13.52
C MET A 4 -1.33 33.36 15.04
N ASP A 5 -2.32 33.89 15.74
CA ASP A 5 -2.39 33.83 17.20
C ASP A 5 -2.75 32.38 17.60
N THR A 6 -1.72 31.61 17.91
CA THR A 6 -1.79 30.18 18.26
C THR A 6 -2.57 29.89 19.52
N ASP A 7 -2.85 30.92 20.32
CA ASP A 7 -3.52 30.79 21.61
C ASP A 7 -5.05 30.69 21.47
N LEU A 8 -5.58 30.97 20.27
CA LEU A 8 -7.01 30.82 19.96
C LEU A 8 -7.34 29.44 19.36
N TYR A 9 -6.36 28.55 19.29
CA TYR A 9 -6.51 27.21 18.73
C TYR A 9 -5.98 26.16 19.72
N ASP A 10 -6.74 25.09 19.95
CA ASP A 10 -6.32 23.96 20.78
C ASP A 10 -5.24 23.11 20.08
N GLU A 11 -4.60 22.17 20.78
CA GLU A 11 -3.53 21.28 20.28
C GLU A 11 -3.96 20.44 19.05
N PHE A 12 -5.27 20.28 18.86
CA PHE A 12 -5.87 19.62 17.70
C PHE A 12 -6.15 20.56 16.51
N GLY A 13 -5.88 21.87 16.63
CA GLY A 13 -6.08 22.87 15.57
C GLY A 13 -7.50 23.42 15.47
N ASN A 14 -8.39 23.13 16.43
CA ASN A 14 -9.75 23.67 16.50
C ASN A 14 -9.75 25.06 17.14
N TYR A 15 -10.54 26.00 16.61
CA TYR A 15 -10.60 27.37 17.11
C TYR A 15 -11.41 27.44 18.42
N ILE A 16 -10.74 27.73 19.54
CA ILE A 16 -11.35 27.90 20.87
C ILE A 16 -11.72 29.37 21.16
N GLY A 17 -11.23 30.32 20.33
CA GLY A 17 -11.55 31.74 20.44
C GLY A 17 -10.87 32.46 21.62
N PRO A 18 -10.87 33.80 21.64
CA PRO A 18 -10.37 34.54 22.79
C PRO A 18 -11.34 34.40 23.97
N GLU A 19 -10.83 34.32 25.20
CA GLU A 19 -11.66 34.36 26.42
C GLU A 19 -12.39 35.72 26.49
N LEU A 20 -13.62 35.78 25.96
CA LEU A 20 -14.48 36.94 26.07
C LEU A 20 -15.15 36.90 27.46
N ASP A 21 -14.75 37.84 28.31
CA ASP A 21 -15.36 38.11 29.62
C ASP A 21 -16.78 38.67 29.41
N SER A 22 -17.80 37.82 29.25
CA SER A 22 -19.22 38.24 29.20
C SER A 22 -20.20 37.07 29.42
N ASP A 23 -20.75 37.05 30.63
CA ASP A 23 -21.96 36.36 31.11
C ASP A 23 -23.16 36.54 30.15
N ASP A 24 -23.50 35.51 29.38
CA ASP A 24 -24.86 35.27 28.86
C ASP A 24 -25.02 33.74 28.70
N ASP A 25 -26.02 33.19 29.38
CA ASP A 25 -26.35 31.76 29.42
C ASP A 25 -26.65 31.23 28.01
N GLU A 26 -25.67 30.62 27.34
CA GLU A 26 -25.91 29.75 26.19
C GLU A 26 -25.44 28.34 26.55
N GLU A 27 -26.42 27.52 26.90
CA GLU A 27 -26.32 26.09 27.14
C GLU A 27 -25.43 25.44 26.07
N GLU A 28 -24.44 24.64 26.51
CA GLU A 28 -23.69 23.72 25.67
C GLU A 28 -24.64 22.68 25.06
N GLU A 29 -25.40 23.06 24.04
CA GLU A 29 -25.96 22.12 23.08
C GLU A 29 -24.87 21.81 22.06
N GLN A 30 -24.28 20.64 22.30
CA GLN A 30 -23.42 19.90 21.41
C GLN A 30 -24.19 19.59 20.11
N GLU A 31 -24.39 20.60 19.25
CA GLU A 31 -24.83 20.40 17.88
C GLU A 31 -23.68 19.76 17.10
N HIS A 32 -23.84 18.48 16.81
CA HIS A 32 -23.11 17.79 15.76
C HIS A 32 -23.27 18.59 14.47
N HIS A 33 -22.28 19.43 14.17
CA HIS A 33 -22.17 20.16 12.92
C HIS A 33 -21.70 19.15 11.86
N ASP A 34 -22.64 18.36 11.34
CA ASP A 34 -22.49 17.72 10.04
C ASP A 34 -22.51 18.84 8.98
N GLU A 35 -21.40 19.55 8.85
CA GLU A 35 -21.09 20.37 7.68
C GLU A 35 -20.83 19.38 6.52
N ASP A 36 -21.92 18.91 5.91
CA ASP A 36 -21.93 18.45 4.53
C ASP A 36 -21.50 19.63 3.65
N GLU A 37 -20.19 19.90 3.60
CA GLU A 37 -19.57 20.72 2.57
C GLU A 37 -19.48 19.88 1.28
N HIS A 38 -20.65 19.41 0.82
CA HIS A 38 -20.79 18.85 -0.52
C HIS A 38 -20.76 20.02 -1.50
N GLN A 39 -19.54 20.30 -1.96
CA GLN A 39 -19.28 21.17 -3.08
C GLN A 39 -20.18 20.78 -4.26
N ASP A 40 -21.12 21.68 -4.54
CA ASP A 40 -21.96 21.73 -5.74
C ASP A 40 -21.04 21.79 -6.97
N TYR A 41 -20.75 20.62 -7.53
CA TYR A 41 -20.18 20.48 -8.86
C TYR A 41 -21.00 19.45 -9.65
N ASP A 42 -21.70 20.00 -10.64
CA ASP A 42 -22.24 19.35 -11.84
C ASP A 42 -23.55 18.56 -11.68
N ASP A 43 -24.64 19.33 -11.69
CA ASP A 43 -25.98 18.94 -12.15
C ASP A 43 -25.95 18.60 -13.66
N GLU A 44 -25.32 17.49 -14.04
CA GLU A 44 -25.53 16.86 -15.35
C GLU A 44 -26.38 15.59 -15.18
N GLN A 45 -27.71 15.78 -15.24
CA GLN A 45 -28.73 14.82 -15.67
C GLN A 45 -28.33 13.34 -15.60
N MET A 46 -28.55 12.70 -14.45
CA MET A 46 -28.68 11.25 -14.37
C MET A 46 -30.09 10.89 -13.90
N GLU A 47 -30.71 10.00 -14.66
CA GLU A 47 -32.05 9.45 -14.51
C GLU A 47 -32.27 8.94 -13.07
N ASP A 48 -33.08 9.66 -12.29
CA ASP A 48 -33.44 9.33 -10.90
C ASP A 48 -34.40 8.13 -10.87
N GLU A 49 -33.86 6.92 -10.99
CA GLU A 49 -34.52 5.76 -10.39
C GLU A 49 -34.38 5.87 -8.87
N PRO A 50 -35.45 5.67 -8.07
CA PRO A 50 -35.38 5.77 -6.63
C PRO A 50 -34.54 4.61 -6.07
N GLN A 51 -33.23 4.79 -6.05
CA GLN A 51 -32.34 3.90 -5.33
C GLN A 51 -32.66 4.05 -3.84
N PRO A 52 -32.85 2.95 -3.10
CA PRO A 52 -33.05 3.05 -1.66
C PRO A 52 -31.84 3.76 -1.06
N MET A 53 -32.07 4.77 -0.21
CA MET A 53 -31.00 5.46 0.52
C MET A 53 -30.36 4.50 1.53
N ALA A 54 -29.49 3.63 1.03
CA ALA A 54 -28.68 2.73 1.82
C ALA A 54 -27.41 3.47 2.25
N ILE A 55 -27.28 3.71 3.55
CA ILE A 55 -26.10 4.34 4.13
C ILE A 55 -24.91 3.38 4.00
N VAL A 56 -23.81 3.86 3.42
CA VAL A 56 -22.54 3.12 3.34
C VAL A 56 -21.72 3.43 4.60
N LEU A 57 -21.29 2.39 5.31
CA LEU A 57 -20.42 2.55 6.48
C LEU A 57 -19.08 3.14 6.05
N HIS A 58 -18.42 3.90 6.94
CA HIS A 58 -17.13 4.52 6.64
C HIS A 58 -16.03 3.50 6.28
N GLU A 59 -16.11 2.26 6.78
CA GLU A 59 -15.18 1.16 6.47
C GLU A 59 -15.36 0.65 5.04
N ASP A 60 -16.58 0.74 4.50
CA ASP A 60 -16.96 0.26 3.18
C ASP A 60 -16.91 1.36 2.11
N LYS A 61 -16.50 2.58 2.48
CA LYS A 61 -16.44 3.71 1.54
C LYS A 61 -15.33 3.48 0.51
N GLN A 62 -15.71 3.10 -0.70
CA GLN A 62 -14.80 2.93 -1.82
C GLN A 62 -14.50 4.29 -2.46
N TYR A 63 -13.29 4.80 -2.26
CA TYR A 63 -12.86 6.10 -2.79
C TYR A 63 -12.38 6.04 -4.24
N TYR A 64 -11.96 4.87 -4.71
CA TYR A 64 -11.35 4.71 -6.03
C TYR A 64 -12.09 3.65 -6.85
N PRO A 65 -12.23 3.87 -8.17
CA PRO A 65 -12.83 2.88 -9.06
C PRO A 65 -11.98 1.62 -9.14
N SER A 66 -12.63 0.50 -9.43
CA SER A 66 -11.94 -0.78 -9.61
C SER A 66 -11.02 -0.76 -10.85
N ALA A 67 -9.95 -1.56 -10.83
CA ALA A 67 -9.00 -1.63 -11.95
C ALA A 67 -9.67 -2.03 -13.29
N LEU A 68 -10.69 -2.89 -13.23
CA LEU A 68 -11.47 -3.31 -14.39
C LEU A 68 -12.23 -2.14 -15.04
N GLN A 69 -12.78 -1.23 -14.23
CA GLN A 69 -13.49 -0.04 -14.74
C GLN A 69 -12.53 0.95 -15.42
N VAL A 70 -11.29 1.05 -14.92
CA VAL A 70 -10.29 1.97 -15.48
C VAL A 70 -9.69 1.44 -16.78
N TYR A 71 -9.32 0.16 -16.85
CA TYR A 71 -8.59 -0.40 -17.99
C TYR A 71 -9.48 -1.18 -18.99
N GLY A 72 -10.66 -1.64 -18.56
CA GLY A 72 -11.56 -2.44 -19.38
C GLY A 72 -11.24 -3.94 -19.41
N PRO A 73 -12.11 -4.76 -20.04
CA PRO A 73 -12.01 -6.22 -20.00
C PRO A 73 -10.89 -6.81 -20.87
N ASP A 74 -10.34 -6.04 -21.80
CA ASP A 74 -9.27 -6.49 -22.71
C ASP A 74 -7.88 -6.50 -22.04
N VAL A 75 -7.76 -5.93 -20.84
CA VAL A 75 -6.51 -5.82 -20.08
C VAL A 75 -6.61 -6.65 -18.81
N GLU A 76 -5.68 -7.61 -18.66
CA GLU A 76 -5.57 -8.40 -17.43
C GLU A 76 -4.83 -7.58 -16.35
N THR A 77 -5.57 -7.17 -15.31
CA THR A 77 -5.00 -6.48 -14.16
C THR A 77 -4.71 -7.48 -13.05
N ILE A 78 -3.42 -7.79 -12.83
CA ILE A 78 -2.98 -8.72 -11.78
C ILE A 78 -2.42 -7.92 -10.60
N VAL A 79 -2.89 -8.21 -9.39
CA VAL A 79 -2.34 -7.67 -8.14
C VAL A 79 -1.48 -8.75 -7.49
N GLN A 80 -0.19 -8.49 -7.29
CA GLN A 80 0.73 -9.38 -6.58
C GLN A 80 1.24 -8.66 -5.33
N GLU A 81 0.76 -9.11 -4.17
CA GLU A 81 1.13 -8.54 -2.87
C GLU A 81 2.45 -9.11 -2.34
N GLU A 82 2.71 -10.39 -2.64
CA GLU A 82 3.89 -11.12 -2.18
C GLU A 82 4.75 -11.63 -3.35
N ASP A 83 6.04 -11.77 -3.09
CA ASP A 83 7.01 -12.27 -4.05
C ASP A 83 6.80 -13.76 -4.33
N ALA A 84 6.92 -14.15 -5.61
CA ALA A 84 6.84 -15.56 -6.01
C ALA A 84 8.08 -16.39 -5.64
N GLN A 85 9.19 -15.76 -5.26
CA GLN A 85 10.43 -16.42 -4.89
C GLN A 85 11.03 -15.76 -3.64
N PRO A 86 11.48 -16.53 -2.63
CA PRO A 86 12.14 -15.98 -1.47
C PRO A 86 13.53 -15.44 -1.83
N LEU A 87 14.02 -14.47 -1.06
CA LEU A 87 15.32 -13.81 -1.27
C LEU A 87 16.54 -14.77 -1.23
N ASP A 88 16.39 -15.93 -0.59
CA ASP A 88 17.45 -16.94 -0.49
C ASP A 88 17.70 -17.67 -1.83
N VAL A 89 16.71 -17.68 -2.72
CA VAL A 89 16.81 -18.36 -4.02
C VAL A 89 17.25 -17.35 -5.08
N PRO A 90 18.40 -17.57 -5.75
CA PRO A 90 18.84 -16.66 -6.79
C PRO A 90 17.96 -16.80 -8.04
N LEU A 91 17.74 -15.68 -8.75
CA LEU A 91 16.98 -15.67 -10.01
C LEU A 91 17.61 -16.57 -11.09
N ILE A 92 18.94 -16.64 -11.13
CA ILE A 92 19.69 -17.52 -12.02
C ILE A 92 20.48 -18.51 -11.17
N GLU A 93 20.17 -19.79 -11.29
CA GLU A 93 20.85 -20.81 -10.52
C GLU A 93 22.33 -20.91 -10.93
N PRO A 94 23.28 -20.83 -9.98
CA PRO A 94 24.68 -21.02 -10.27
C PRO A 94 24.97 -22.50 -10.57
N VAL A 95 26.00 -22.75 -11.40
CA VAL A 95 26.41 -24.11 -11.75
C VAL A 95 27.02 -24.82 -10.54
N LYS A 96 26.22 -25.66 -9.86
CA LYS A 96 26.66 -26.44 -8.69
C LYS A 96 27.35 -27.73 -9.13
N LYS A 97 28.68 -27.79 -9.04
CA LYS A 97 29.45 -29.05 -9.23
C LYS A 97 29.42 -29.88 -7.94
N LYS A 98 28.49 -30.83 -7.83
CA LYS A 98 28.39 -31.75 -6.70
C LYS A 98 29.48 -32.83 -6.76
N LYS A 99 30.68 -32.53 -6.24
CA LYS A 99 31.75 -33.53 -6.01
C LYS A 99 31.69 -34.00 -4.55
N PHE A 100 31.17 -35.20 -4.33
CA PHE A 100 31.02 -35.82 -2.99
C PHE A 100 32.14 -36.79 -2.63
N GLN A 101 33.02 -37.10 -3.60
CA GLN A 101 34.22 -37.90 -3.41
C GLN A 101 35.42 -37.11 -3.95
N LEU A 102 36.53 -37.13 -3.20
CA LEU A 102 37.81 -36.64 -3.68
C LEU A 102 38.31 -37.61 -4.76
N LYS A 103 37.95 -37.32 -6.02
CA LYS A 103 38.54 -37.97 -7.19
C LYS A 103 39.52 -36.98 -7.78
N GLU A 104 40.80 -37.28 -7.64
CA GLU A 104 41.85 -36.63 -8.42
C GLU A 104 41.60 -37.01 -9.88
N GLN A 105 41.29 -35.99 -10.70
CA GLN A 105 40.93 -36.17 -12.10
C GLN A 105 42.18 -36.36 -12.97
N GLU A 106 43.32 -35.91 -12.47
CA GLU A 106 44.62 -36.05 -13.11
C GLU A 106 45.37 -37.21 -12.45
N LEU A 107 46.05 -38.00 -13.28
CA LEU A 107 46.90 -39.09 -12.80
C LEU A 107 48.08 -38.48 -12.05
N PRO A 108 48.40 -38.95 -10.83
CA PRO A 108 49.57 -38.47 -10.11
C PRO A 108 50.86 -38.86 -10.85
N GLU A 109 51.91 -38.06 -10.70
CA GLU A 109 53.23 -38.42 -11.21
C GLU A 109 53.75 -39.65 -10.47
N THR A 110 53.97 -40.74 -11.20
CA THR A 110 54.48 -42.01 -10.67
C THR A 110 55.90 -42.27 -11.15
N VAL A 111 56.71 -42.94 -10.32
CA VAL A 111 58.09 -43.35 -10.67
C VAL A 111 58.15 -44.42 -11.76
N TYR A 112 57.06 -45.13 -12.00
CA TYR A 112 56.92 -46.13 -13.06
C TYR A 112 56.04 -45.60 -14.20
N SER A 113 56.20 -46.14 -15.41
CA SER A 113 55.36 -45.78 -16.55
C SER A 113 53.98 -46.46 -16.45
N MET A 114 52.93 -45.78 -16.89
CA MET A 114 51.58 -46.35 -16.91
C MET A 114 51.48 -47.60 -17.78
N GLU A 115 52.29 -47.68 -18.84
CA GLU A 115 52.41 -48.88 -19.70
C GLU A 115 52.94 -50.10 -18.92
N PHE A 116 53.88 -49.90 -18.00
CA PHE A 116 54.42 -50.99 -17.17
C PHE A 116 53.40 -51.53 -16.15
N LEU A 117 52.41 -50.73 -15.72
CA LEU A 117 51.35 -51.18 -14.82
C LEU A 117 50.20 -51.88 -15.58
N ALA A 118 50.09 -51.65 -16.89
CA ALA A 118 49.02 -52.19 -17.73
C ALA A 118 49.37 -53.54 -18.40
N ASP A 119 50.65 -53.88 -18.47
CA ASP A 119 51.20 -55.18 -18.92
C ASP A 119 51.20 -56.21 -17.77
#